data_AF-A0A2X2V463-F1
#
_entry.id   AF-A0A2X2V463-F1
#
_cell.length_a   1.000
_cell.length_b   1.000
_cell.length_c   1.000
_cell.angle_alpha   90.00
_cell.angle_beta   90.00
_cell.angle_gamma   90.00
#
_symmetry.space_group_name_H-M   'P 1'
#
loop_
_entity.id
_entity.type
_entity.pdbx_description
1 polymer ?
#
loop_
_entity_poly.entity_id
_entity_poly.type
_entity_poly.pdbx_seq_one_letter_code
_entity_poly.pdbx_strand_id
1 'polypeptide(L)' 'MIVEILNSAIEAVVDRIGSEYHELSGRAKDMGSAAVLLSIFVALMTWGLLLWSHFR' A
#
# COMPACT_ATOMS: atom_id res chain seq x y z
N MET A 1 -4.49 -5.96 3.99
CA MET A 1 -4.20 -6.11 5.43
C MET A 1 -2.76 -5.80 5.84
N ILE A 2 -1.74 -6.66 5.65
CA ILE A 2 -0.37 -6.36 6.17
C ILE A 2 0.20 -5.06 5.59
N VAL A 3 0.04 -4.86 4.28
CA VAL A 3 0.58 -3.68 3.58
C VAL A 3 -0.17 -2.40 3.93
N GLU A 4 -1.47 -2.49 4.18
CA GLU A 4 -2.27 -1.33 4.63
C GLU A 4 -1.90 -0.92 6.06
N ILE A 5 -1.68 -1.88 6.96
CA ILE A 5 -1.22 -1.62 8.32
C ILE A 5 0.14 -0.92 8.30
N LEU A 6 1.05 -1.37 7.43
CA LEU A 6 2.35 -0.72 7.23
C LEU A 6 2.20 0.72 6.69
N ASN A 7 1.32 0.95 5.72
CA ASN A 7 1.06 2.29 5.19
C ASN A 7 0.52 3.24 6.28
N SER A 8 -0.50 2.80 7.02
CA SER A 8 -1.05 3.60 8.12
C SER A 8 -0.05 3.84 9.25
N ALA A 9 0.86 2.89 9.52
CA ALA A 9 1.94 3.08 10.48
C ALA A 9 2.96 4.13 10.00
N ILE A 10 3.29 4.12 8.70
CA ILE A 10 4.18 5.14 8.10
C ILE A 10 3.51 6.52 8.15
N GLU A 11 2.23 6.63 7.79
CA GLU A 11 1.47 7.88 7.90
C GLU A 11 1.45 8.40 9.34
N ALA A 12 1.14 7.55 10.32
CA ALA A 12 1.10 7.96 11.73
C ALA A 12 2.46 8.43 12.27
N VAL A 13 3.57 7.83 11.81
CA VAL A 13 4.92 8.27 12.17
C VAL A 13 5.28 9.59 11.50
N VAL A 14 4.92 9.75 10.22
CA VAL A 14 5.15 10.96 9.43
C VAL A 14 4.36 12.15 10.00
N ASP A 15 3.06 11.97 10.27
CA ASP A 15 2.17 13.00 10.80
C ASP A 15 2.56 13.43 12.23
N ARG A 16 3.21 12.55 12.99
CA ARG A 16 3.71 12.85 14.34
C ARG A 16 4.99 13.70 14.34
N ILE A 17 5.85 13.57 13.33
CA ILE A 17 7.23 14.14 13.35
C ILE A 17 7.30 15.57 12.81
N GLY A 18 6.39 16.01 11.94
CA GLY A 18 6.44 17.36 11.41
C GLY A 18 5.10 17.88 10.91
N SER A 19 4.64 18.99 11.48
CA SER A 19 3.57 19.83 10.93
C SER A 19 4.07 20.78 9.83
N GLU A 20 5.38 20.81 9.59
CA GLU A 20 6.01 21.56 8.50
C GLU A 20 6.16 20.67 7.25
N TYR A 21 5.96 21.25 6.08
CA TYR A 21 6.09 20.52 4.81
C TYR A 21 7.51 19.95 4.66
N HIS A 22 7.63 18.62 4.73
CA HIS A 22 8.90 17.92 4.51
C HIS A 22 8.75 17.03 3.27
N GLU A 23 9.53 17.32 2.23
CA GLU A 23 9.46 16.63 0.93
C GLU A 23 9.71 15.10 1.06
N LEU A 24 10.54 14.71 2.03
CA LEU A 24 10.81 13.31 2.39
C LEU A 24 9.59 12.60 3.02
N SER A 25 8.79 13.32 3.81
CA SER A 25 7.56 12.82 4.42
C SER A 25 6.49 12.54 3.35
N GLY A 26 6.38 13.41 2.34
CA GLY A 26 5.51 13.18 1.18
C GLY A 26 5.89 11.90 0.43
N ARG A 27 7.19 11.69 0.16
CA ARG A 27 7.67 10.47 -0.51
C ARG A 27 7.39 9.20 0.29
N ALA A 28 7.50 9.25 1.62
CA ALA A 28 7.18 8.09 2.46
C ALA A 28 5.70 7.68 2.33
N LYS A 29 4.80 8.66 2.26
CA LYS A 29 3.36 8.45 2.07
C LYS A 29 3.03 7.92 0.66
N ASP A 30 3.71 8.44 -0.37
CA ASP A 30 3.54 7.95 -1.75
C ASP A 30 4.02 6.49 -1.90
N MET A 31 5.13 6.13 -1.25
CA MET A 31 5.63 4.75 -1.26
C MET A 31 4.70 3.79 -0.49
N GLY A 32 4.14 4.23 0.64
CA GLY A 32 3.18 3.45 1.42
C GLY A 32 1.89 3.15 0.63
N SER A 33 1.33 4.16 -0.03
CA SER A 33 0.14 4.00 -0.88
C SER A 33 0.41 3.17 -2.13
N ALA A 34 1.58 3.31 -2.76
CA ALA A 34 2.00 2.46 -3.89
C ALA A 34 2.11 0.97 -3.50
N ALA A 35 2.62 0.68 -2.29
CA ALA A 35 2.68 -0.70 -1.80
C ALA A 35 1.28 -1.31 -1.65
N VAL A 36 0.31 -0.55 -1.13
CA VAL A 36 -1.08 -1.01 -1.00
C VAL A 36 -1.68 -1.32 -2.37
N LEU A 37 -1.50 -0.43 -3.35
CA LEU A 37 -1.99 -0.63 -4.72
C LEU A 37 -1.43 -1.92 -5.34
N LEU A 38 -0.12 -2.14 -5.22
CA LEU A 38 0.53 -3.36 -5.70
C LEU A 38 -0.02 -4.62 -5.03
N SER A 39 -0.30 -4.55 -3.72
CA SER A 39 -0.87 -5.70 -2.98
C SER A 39 -2.28 -6.06 -3.47
N ILE A 40 -3.11 -5.07 -3.81
CA ILE A 40 -4.44 -5.29 -4.38
C ILE A 40 -4.31 -5.90 -5.78
N PHE A 41 -3.39 -5.40 -6.60
CA PHE A 41 -3.17 -5.94 -7.94
C PHE A 41 -2.75 -7.41 -7.92
N VAL A 42 -1.82 -7.77 -7.03
CA VAL A 42 -1.41 -9.17 -6.82
C VAL A 42 -2.58 -10.04 -6.34
N ALA A 43 -3.41 -9.53 -5.43
CA ALA A 43 -4.60 -10.25 -4.97
C ALA A 43 -5.58 -10.51 -6.13
N LEU A 44 -5.86 -9.50 -6.95
CA LEU A 44 -6.73 -9.63 -8.13
C LEU A 44 -6.16 -10.62 -9.15
N MET A 45 -4.86 -10.55 -9.44
CA MET A 45 -4.21 -11.52 -10.33
C MET A 45 -4.30 -12.94 -9.79
N THR A 46 -4.04 -13.15 -8.50
CA THR A 46 -4.08 -14.47 -7.87
C THR A 46 -5.47 -15.08 -7.98
N TRP A 47 -6.51 -14.33 -7.61
CA TRP A 47 -7.89 -14.79 -7.72
C TRP A 47 -8.32 -14.96 -9.17
N GLY A 48 -7.95 -14.04 -10.06
CA GLY A 48 -8.26 -14.13 -11.49
C GLY A 48 -7.67 -15.36 -12.14
N LEU A 49 -6.41 -15.70 -11.82
CA LEU A 49 -5.76 -16.92 -12.31
C LEU A 49 -6.43 -18.19 -11.76
N LEU A 50 -6.79 -18.20 -10.47
CA LEU A 50 -7.50 -19.33 -9.87
C LEU A 50 -8.89 -19.54 -10.46
N LEU A 51 -9.67 -18.47 -10.63
CA LEU A 51 -10.99 -18.52 -11.27
C LEU A 51 -10.86 -18.99 -12.72
N TRP A 52 -9.93 -18.43 -13.48
CA TRP A 52 -9.66 -18.85 -14.85
C TRP A 52 -9.29 -20.33 -14.94
N SER A 53 -8.44 -20.81 -14.03
CA SER A 53 -8.08 -22.24 -13.92
C SER A 53 -9.24 -23.12 -13.47
N HIS A 54 -10.25 -22.58 -12.80
CA HIS A 54 -11.41 -23.35 -12.34
C HIS A 54 -12.49 -23.47 -13.41
N PHE A 55 -12.66 -22.44 -14.26
CA PHE A 55 -13.65 -22.42 -15.34
C PHE A 55 -13.15 -23.00 -16.66
N ARG A 56 -11.85 -23.28 -16.79
CA ARG A 56 -11.23 -23.93 -17.95
C ARG A 56 -10.86 -25.37 -17.64
#